data_AF-A0A239AKF9-F1
#
_entry.id   AF-A0A239AKF9-F1
#
_cell.length_a   1.000
_cell.length_b   1.000
_cell.length_c   1.000
_cell.angle_alpha   90.00
_cell.angle_beta   90.00
_cell.angle_gamma   90.00
#
_symmetry.space_group_name_H-M   'P 1'
#
loop_
_entity.id
_entity.type
_entity.pdbx_description
1 polymer ?
#
loop_
_entity_poly.entity_id
_entity_poly.type
_entity_poly.pdbx_seq_one_letter_code
_entity_poly.pdbx_strand_id
1 'polypeptide(L)'
;MIDESAVTLRLWGRRARRFIRWFGTRDRQDRKAMWHLDRLAEALAAQGWRTNRRFHVSPATLRVGPTKHAPATEELSATHFGRWVYLARNSARPIPCADLDLAVTEVERILWGRLHQPNSRKARRHERQR
;
A
#
# COMPACT_ATOMS: atom_id res chain seq x y z
N MET A 1 -7.85 28.69 -17.98
CA MET A 1 -8.44 27.94 -16.85
C MET A 1 -8.62 26.51 -17.32
N ILE A 2 -7.84 25.56 -16.81
CA ILE A 2 -7.98 24.14 -17.20
C ILE A 2 -9.08 23.56 -16.32
N ASP A 3 -10.10 22.98 -16.94
CA ASP A 3 -11.16 22.26 -16.24
C ASP A 3 -10.56 21.01 -15.56
N GLU A 4 -10.28 21.14 -14.27
CA GLU A 4 -9.67 20.09 -13.44
C GLU A 4 -10.54 18.82 -13.39
N SER A 5 -11.85 18.97 -13.58
CA SER A 5 -12.84 17.90 -13.68
C SER A 5 -12.58 17.01 -14.91
N ALA A 6 -12.32 17.64 -16.07
CA ALA A 6 -12.04 16.93 -17.31
C ALA A 6 -10.69 16.19 -17.28
N VAL A 7 -9.68 16.79 -16.66
CA VAL A 7 -8.36 16.14 -16.45
C VAL A 7 -8.51 14.93 -15.53
N THR A 8 -9.29 15.07 -14.46
CA THR A 8 -9.61 14.01 -13.51
C THR A 8 -10.31 12.85 -14.23
N LEU A 9 -11.42 13.09 -14.92
CA LEU A 9 -12.15 12.07 -15.71
C LEU A 9 -11.26 11.32 -16.71
N ARG A 10 -10.38 12.02 -17.43
CA ARG A 10 -9.44 11.40 -18.38
C ARG A 10 -8.42 10.50 -17.68
N LEU A 11 -7.89 10.92 -16.53
CA LEU A 11 -6.95 10.13 -15.73
C LEU A 11 -7.62 8.87 -15.14
N TRP A 12 -8.85 9.01 -14.64
CA TRP A 12 -9.67 7.88 -14.17
C TRP A 12 -9.98 6.90 -15.30
N GLY A 13 -10.40 7.39 -16.48
CA GLY A 13 -10.67 6.56 -17.65
C GLY A 13 -9.45 5.76 -18.12
N ARG A 14 -8.26 6.38 -18.15
CA ARG A 14 -7.00 5.68 -18.51
C ARG A 14 -6.58 4.66 -17.45
N ARG A 15 -6.82 4.94 -16.16
CA ARG A 15 -6.49 4.01 -15.07
C ARG A 15 -7.45 2.82 -15.06
N ALA A 16 -8.74 3.06 -15.27
CA ALA A 16 -9.77 2.03 -15.36
C ALA A 16 -9.51 1.07 -16.53
N ARG A 17 -9.22 1.57 -17.74
CA ARG A 17 -8.88 0.70 -18.89
C ARG A 17 -7.66 -0.17 -18.64
N ARG A 18 -6.61 0.39 -18.01
CA ARG A 18 -5.41 -0.37 -17.64
C ARG A 18 -5.72 -1.45 -16.62
N PHE A 19 -6.57 -1.16 -15.63
CA PHE A 19 -7.02 -2.14 -14.66
C PHE A 19 -7.84 -3.25 -15.31
N ILE A 20 -8.82 -2.92 -16.16
CA ILE A 20 -9.66 -3.90 -16.87
C ILE A 20 -8.80 -4.82 -17.73
N ARG A 21 -7.86 -4.25 -18.50
CA ARG A 21 -6.91 -5.04 -19.31
C ARG A 21 -6.08 -5.96 -18.42
N TRP A 22 -5.49 -5.43 -17.36
CA TRP A 22 -4.72 -6.22 -16.40
C TRP A 22 -5.57 -7.37 -15.84
N PHE A 23 -6.78 -7.07 -15.35
CA PHE A 23 -7.69 -8.05 -14.76
C PHE A 23 -8.05 -9.18 -15.73
N GLY A 24 -8.27 -8.86 -17.02
CA GLY A 24 -8.56 -9.86 -18.05
C GLY A 24 -7.39 -10.79 -18.38
N THR A 25 -6.15 -10.34 -18.18
CA THR A 25 -4.92 -11.09 -18.50
C THR A 25 -4.31 -11.85 -17.32
N ARG A 26 -4.88 -11.72 -16.12
CA ARG A 26 -4.27 -12.20 -14.88
C ARG A 26 -4.94 -13.46 -14.37
N ASP A 27 -4.16 -14.27 -13.67
CA ASP A 27 -4.67 -15.52 -13.12
C ASP A 27 -5.66 -15.28 -11.96
N ARG A 28 -6.23 -16.37 -11.44
CA ARG A 28 -7.19 -16.30 -10.33
C ARG A 28 -6.55 -15.82 -9.03
N GLN A 29 -5.27 -16.12 -8.79
CA GLN A 29 -4.57 -15.75 -7.56
C GLN A 29 -4.22 -14.27 -7.55
N ASP A 30 -3.71 -13.73 -8.64
CA ASP A 30 -3.43 -12.30 -8.82
C ASP A 30 -4.69 -11.45 -8.60
N ARG A 31 -5.83 -11.89 -9.15
CA ARG A 31 -7.12 -11.22 -8.95
C ARG A 31 -7.59 -11.28 -7.50
N LYS A 32 -7.42 -12.41 -6.82
CA LYS A 32 -7.73 -12.53 -5.38
C LYS A 32 -6.81 -11.70 -4.51
N ALA A 33 -5.52 -11.64 -4.83
CA ALA A 33 -4.55 -10.80 -4.14
C ALA A 33 -4.97 -9.32 -4.24
N MET A 34 -5.37 -8.87 -5.42
CA MET A 34 -5.90 -7.52 -5.62
C MET A 34 -7.16 -7.27 -4.79
N TRP A 35 -8.10 -8.22 -4.78
CA TRP A 35 -9.32 -8.10 -3.98
C TRP A 35 -9.03 -7.94 -2.48
N HIS A 36 -8.07 -8.71 -1.94
CA HIS A 36 -7.62 -8.54 -0.56
C HIS A 36 -7.00 -7.15 -0.33
N LEU A 37 -6.13 -6.71 -1.24
CA LEU A 37 -5.54 -5.37 -1.16
C LEU A 37 -6.58 -4.25 -1.28
N ASP A 38 -7.65 -4.44 -2.05
CA ASP A 38 -8.73 -3.47 -2.19
C ASP A 38 -9.52 -3.30 -0.89
N ARG A 39 -9.85 -4.40 -0.22
CA ARG A 39 -10.51 -4.37 1.10
C ARG A 39 -9.65 -3.68 2.16
N LEU A 40 -8.35 -3.99 2.20
CA LEU A 40 -7.42 -3.33 3.11
C LEU A 40 -7.28 -1.84 2.78
N ALA A 41 -7.24 -1.48 1.50
CA ALA A 41 -7.17 -0.09 1.08
C ALA A 41 -8.39 0.72 1.53
N GLU A 42 -9.59 0.13 1.48
CA GLU A 42 -10.83 0.75 1.96
C GLU A 42 -10.82 0.93 3.47
N ALA A 43 -10.44 -0.10 4.23
CA ALA A 43 -10.36 -0.02 5.69
C ALA A 43 -9.34 1.04 6.16
N LEU A 44 -8.16 1.10 5.54
CA LEU A 44 -7.16 2.12 5.85
C LEU A 44 -7.60 3.52 5.43
N ALA A 45 -8.31 3.65 4.30
CA ALA A 45 -8.86 4.94 3.88
C ALA A 45 -9.94 5.45 4.84
N ALA A 46 -10.74 4.55 5.43
CA ALA A 46 -11.70 4.90 6.48
C ALA A 46 -11.02 5.45 7.75
N GLN A 47 -9.80 5.02 8.04
CA GLN A 47 -8.95 5.59 9.11
C GLN A 47 -8.17 6.85 8.68
N GLY A 48 -8.44 7.39 7.48
CA GLY A 48 -7.83 8.63 6.98
C GLY A 48 -6.48 8.44 6.29
N TRP A 49 -6.00 7.21 6.09
CA TRP A 49 -4.75 6.97 5.37
C TRP A 49 -4.92 7.11 3.86
N ARG A 50 -3.91 7.67 3.20
CA ARG A 50 -3.85 7.63 1.74
C ARG A 50 -3.35 6.28 1.26
N THR A 51 -4.11 5.68 0.36
CA THR A 51 -3.81 4.39 -0.24
C THR A 51 -3.60 4.52 -1.75
N ASN A 52 -2.65 3.76 -2.30
CA ASN A 52 -2.40 3.72 -3.74
C ASN A 52 -2.08 2.28 -4.18
N ARG A 53 -3.03 1.70 -4.92
CA ARG A 53 -2.91 0.38 -5.54
C ARG A 53 -1.91 0.41 -6.69
N ARG A 54 -1.02 -0.57 -6.75
CA ARG A 54 -0.03 -0.77 -7.81
C ARG A 54 -0.23 -2.16 -8.42
N PHE A 55 -1.15 -2.23 -9.38
CA PHE A 55 -1.41 -3.45 -10.15
C PHE A 55 -0.48 -3.64 -11.36
N HIS A 56 0.36 -2.65 -11.67
CA HIS A 56 1.31 -2.70 -12.79
C HIS A 56 2.64 -3.42 -12.42
N VAL A 57 2.82 -3.78 -11.16
CA VAL A 57 3.98 -4.54 -10.65
C VAL A 57 3.53 -5.95 -10.28
N SER A 58 4.49 -6.89 -10.27
CA SER A 58 4.26 -8.30 -9.90
C SER A 58 5.19 -8.65 -8.74
N PRO A 59 4.66 -9.04 -7.56
CA PRO A 59 3.23 -9.12 -7.23
C PRO A 59 2.58 -7.72 -7.18
N ALA A 60 1.26 -7.67 -7.28
CA ALA A 60 0.53 -6.43 -7.03
C ALA A 60 0.75 -5.94 -5.59
N THR A 61 0.85 -4.62 -5.42
CA THR A 61 1.10 -4.02 -4.10
C THR A 61 0.12 -2.90 -3.76
N LEU A 62 -0.01 -2.62 -2.47
CA LEU A 62 -0.71 -1.48 -1.91
C LEU A 62 0.30 -0.59 -1.19
N ARG A 63 0.41 0.67 -1.61
CA ARG A 63 1.19 1.67 -0.88
C ARG A 63 0.28 2.46 0.04
N VAL A 64 0.69 2.65 1.28
CA VAL A 64 -0.06 3.37 2.33
C VAL A 64 0.83 4.44 2.94
N GLY A 65 0.28 5.60 3.26
CA GLY A 65 0.96 6.64 4.02
C GLY A 65 0.05 7.85 4.28
N PRO A 66 0.51 8.85 5.04
CA PRO A 66 -0.31 10.01 5.38
C PRO A 66 -0.50 10.95 4.18
N THR A 67 0.52 11.09 3.33
CA THR A 67 0.46 11.89 2.09
C THR A 67 1.23 11.23 0.96
N LYS A 68 1.06 11.74 -0.28
CA LYS A 68 1.72 11.23 -1.49
C LYS A 68 3.25 11.30 -1.43
N HIS A 69 3.79 12.29 -0.72
CA HIS A 69 5.22 12.58 -0.60
C HIS A 69 5.76 12.33 0.82
N ALA A 70 4.97 11.68 1.67
CA ALA A 70 5.36 11.46 3.05
C ALA A 70 6.61 10.56 3.14
N PRO A 71 7.52 10.84 4.10
CA PRO A 71 8.66 9.97 4.36
C PRO A 71 8.22 8.61 4.95
N ALA A 72 7.10 8.58 5.68
CA ALA A 72 6.50 7.37 6.21
C ALA A 72 5.51 6.79 5.19
N THR A 73 5.97 5.84 4.37
CA THR A 73 5.07 5.02 3.53
C THR A 73 5.37 3.56 3.68
N GLU A 74 4.33 2.74 3.81
CA GLU A 74 4.43 1.29 3.84
C GLU A 74 3.95 0.68 2.52
N GLU A 75 4.54 -0.45 2.13
CA GLU A 75 4.15 -1.21 0.97
C GLU A 75 3.74 -2.62 1.41
N LEU A 76 2.55 -3.03 0.98
CA LEU A 76 1.95 -4.30 1.31
C LEU A 76 1.69 -5.13 0.05
N SER A 77 1.81 -6.43 0.16
CA SER A 77 1.31 -7.40 -0.82
C SER A 77 0.36 -8.38 -0.15
N ALA A 78 -0.49 -9.04 -0.94
CA ALA A 78 -1.31 -10.16 -0.48
C ALA A 78 -0.79 -11.44 -1.16
N THR A 79 -0.60 -12.50 -0.39
CA THR A 79 -0.06 -13.78 -0.91
C THR A 79 -0.72 -14.95 -0.20
N HIS A 80 -0.74 -16.12 -0.86
CA HIS A 80 -1.36 -17.33 -0.34
C HIS A 80 -0.30 -18.33 0.14
N PHE A 81 -0.25 -18.60 1.45
CA PHE A 81 0.60 -19.62 2.08
C PHE A 81 -0.26 -20.51 2.99
N GLY A 82 -0.96 -21.49 2.41
CA GLY A 82 -2.01 -22.28 3.09
C GLY A 82 -3.28 -21.48 3.39
N ARG A 83 -3.13 -20.21 3.74
CA ARG A 83 -4.16 -19.18 3.89
C ARG A 83 -3.69 -17.86 3.25
N TRP A 84 -4.63 -16.97 2.98
CA TRP A 84 -4.30 -15.62 2.53
C TRP A 84 -3.72 -14.77 3.65
N VAL A 85 -2.60 -14.11 3.36
CA VAL A 85 -1.90 -13.22 4.29
C VAL A 85 -1.48 -11.92 3.59
N TYR A 86 -1.52 -10.82 4.34
CA TYR A 86 -0.82 -9.59 4.00
C TYR A 86 0.64 -9.70 4.44
N LEU A 87 1.53 -9.25 3.58
CA LEU A 87 2.94 -9.05 3.89
C LEU A 87 3.21 -7.54 3.83
N ALA A 88 3.59 -6.96 4.96
CA ALA A 88 4.10 -5.60 5.01
C ALA A 88 5.63 -5.66 4.98
N ARG A 89 6.28 -4.78 4.21
CA ARG A 89 7.75 -4.71 4.09
C ARG A 89 8.47 -4.63 5.45
N ASN A 90 7.83 -4.04 6.46
CA ASN A 90 8.41 -3.77 7.78
C ASN A 90 7.67 -4.47 8.92
N SER A 91 6.78 -5.41 8.60
CA SER A 91 6.30 -6.37 9.60
C SER A 91 7.16 -7.62 9.54
N ALA A 92 7.53 -8.15 10.71
CA ALA A 92 8.25 -9.41 10.82
C ALA A 92 7.32 -10.63 10.64
N ARG A 93 6.00 -10.43 10.64
CA ARG A 93 5.01 -11.52 10.66
C ARG A 93 3.97 -11.34 9.55
N PRO A 94 3.63 -12.40 8.80
CA PRO A 94 2.48 -12.38 7.91
C PRO A 94 1.19 -12.15 8.69
N ILE A 95 0.32 -11.27 8.20
CA ILE A 95 -0.94 -10.93 8.86
C ILE A 95 -2.07 -11.65 8.12
N PRO A 96 -2.92 -12.45 8.79
CA PRO A 96 -4.03 -13.14 8.11
C PRO A 96 -4.98 -12.17 7.41
N CYS A 97 -5.31 -12.40 6.13
CA CYS A 97 -6.27 -11.56 5.41
C CYS A 97 -7.70 -11.65 5.92
N ALA A 98 -8.01 -12.68 6.72
CA ALA A 98 -9.29 -12.85 7.38
C ALA A 98 -9.51 -11.84 8.52
N ASP A 99 -8.42 -11.30 9.08
CA ASP A 99 -8.45 -10.35 10.19
C ASP A 99 -8.02 -8.97 9.71
N LEU A 100 -9.00 -8.20 9.24
CA LEU A 100 -8.77 -6.90 8.63
C LEU A 100 -8.36 -5.85 9.68
N ASP A 101 -8.94 -5.92 10.88
CA ASP A 101 -8.68 -4.97 11.97
C ASP A 101 -7.26 -5.13 12.51
N LEU A 102 -6.78 -6.37 12.66
CA LEU A 102 -5.38 -6.65 12.98
C LEU A 102 -4.44 -6.09 11.90
N ALA A 103 -4.80 -6.26 10.62
CA ALA A 103 -4.01 -5.75 9.52
C ALA A 103 -3.92 -4.21 9.50
N VAL A 104 -5.04 -3.52 9.76
CA VAL A 104 -5.07 -2.06 9.91
C VAL A 104 -4.19 -1.63 11.08
N THR A 105 -4.39 -2.22 12.26
CA THR A 105 -3.64 -1.90 13.49
C THR A 105 -2.14 -2.06 13.30
N GLU A 106 -1.70 -3.14 12.67
CA GLU A 106 -0.28 -3.41 12.43
C GLU A 106 0.33 -2.42 11.42
N VAL A 107 -0.41 -2.06 10.36
CA VAL A 107 0.03 -1.03 9.40
C VAL A 107 0.15 0.33 10.07
N GLU A 108 -0.82 0.72 10.89
CA GLU A 108 -0.77 1.96 11.66
C GLU A 108 0.40 1.98 12.61
N ARG A 109 0.65 0.89 13.35
CA ARG A 109 1.81 0.76 14.23
C ARG A 109 3.12 0.99 13.49
N ILE A 110 3.27 0.43 12.28
CA ILE A 110 4.45 0.64 11.43
C ILE A 110 4.58 2.09 10.98
N LEU A 111 3.49 2.71 10.53
CA LEU A 111 3.48 4.09 10.04
C LEU A 111 3.75 5.09 11.17
N TRP A 112 3.08 4.95 12.32
CA TRP A 112 3.32 5.77 13.51
C TRP A 112 4.75 5.63 14.01
N GLY A 113 5.27 4.40 14.10
CA GLY A 113 6.66 4.15 14.49
C GLY A 113 7.66 4.92 13.61
N ARG A 114 7.36 5.10 12.32
CA ARG A 114 8.20 5.88 11.40
C ARG A 114 8.05 7.37 11.50
N LEU A 115 6.84 7.85 11.77
CA LEU A 115 6.59 9.27 11.98
C LEU A 115 7.27 9.77 13.26
N HIS A 116 7.33 8.92 14.29
CA HIS A 116 7.92 9.25 15.59
C HIS A 116 9.40 8.88 15.74
N GLN A 117 9.97 8.07 14.85
CA GLN A 117 11.42 7.87 14.82
C GLN A 117 12.09 9.04 14.09
N PRO A 118 12.88 9.89 14.77
CA PRO A 118 13.73 10.83 14.07
C PRO A 118 14.69 10.03 13.19
N ASN A 119 14.83 10.42 11.92
CA ASN A 119 15.73 9.80 10.93
C ASN A 119 17.14 9.59 11.51
N SER A 120 17.38 8.45 12.14
CA SER A 120 18.67 8.04 12.71
C SER A 120 19.73 7.79 11.63
N ARG A 121 19.34 7.88 10.35
CA ARG A 121 20.25 7.91 9.19
C ARG A 121 21.17 9.14 9.14
N LYS A 122 20.86 10.25 9.83
CA LYS A 122 21.80 11.38 9.94
C LYS A 122 22.78 11.25 11.12
N ALA A 123 22.45 10.49 12.17
CA ALA A 123 23.30 10.38 13.36
C ALA A 123 24.58 9.56 13.11
N ARG A 124 24.52 8.48 12.31
CA ARG A 124 25.69 7.62 12.04
C ARG A 124 26.75 8.22 11.12
N ARG A 125 26.49 9.35 10.44
CA ARG A 125 27.47 9.99 9.55
C ARG A 125 28.40 10.95 10.30
N HIS A 126 27.97 11.50 11.44
CA HIS A 126 28.77 12.41 12.25
C HIS A 126 29.71 11.71 13.25
N GLU A 127 29.41 10.47 13.64
CA GLU A 127 30.21 9.72 14.60
C GLU A 127 31.43 9.03 13.98
N ARG A 128 31.50 8.94 12.63
CA ARG A 128 32.68 8.44 11.90
C ARG A 128 33.64 9.55 11.45
N GLN A 129 33.39 10.79 11.85
CA GLN A 129 34.22 11.96 11.51
C GLN A 129 34.80 12.66 12.76
N ARG A 130 34.83 11.98 13.91
CA ARG A 130 35.55 12.42 15.11
C ARG A 130 36.58 11.37 15.49
#